data_AF-A0A450SGG6-F1
#
_entry.id   AF-A0A450SGG6-F1
#
_cell.length_a   1.000
_cell.length_b   1.000
_cell.length_c   1.000
_cell.angle_alpha   90.00
_cell.angle_beta   90.00
_cell.angle_gamma   90.00
#
_symmetry.space_group_name_H-M   'P 1'
#
loop_
_entity.id
_entity.type
_entity.pdbx_description
1 polymer ?
#
loop_
_entity_poly.entity_id
_entity_poly.type
_entity_poly.pdbx_seq_one_letter_code
_entity_poly.pdbx_strand_id
1 'polypeptide(L)'
;MTDGGGVDDSGGNREGKRNLRIGGGYLESFGYDTTLLEDEVKNPQGLVTATHCGKKKHRFSLSDVIGTSSAAPQEILLGFEWDDLGFPEFKHWPVSDRKTPQATVEYSHGDGGHIDNLGIMPLLARQVDKILVFVNTARRFSPYPGANGSQPTPGDLHSPIYDDVLSDDLIALFRLHDNFPFNVVFKEGDEKLSELYSAFTVARSSGAPLVHCDTYPILDNHRYNITAVSASGTPKDKYTPNICWVYLDLASQWHGQLTGLPRNVVGDIVQGKGDFEEFPHYKTFLQNGVRVIDLSLEQVNALSNLTSWSVIQSADRIRDGLDLGGRFPLPRPWQTIWVRPSPLSLPGKVASIRCSRHFPVVYSWRRSPKCCTLLMTCSNYPCRSIR
;
A
#
# COMPACT_ATOMS: atom_id res chain seq x y z
N MET A 1 -21.03 -40.97 32.16
CA MET A 1 -21.83 -39.90 32.78
C MET A 1 -20.89 -38.74 33.04
N THR A 2 -21.31 -37.56 32.57
CA THR A 2 -20.70 -36.21 32.64
C THR A 2 -19.31 -36.07 32.01
N ASP A 3 -19.21 -35.58 30.76
CA ASP A 3 -19.37 -34.20 30.28
C ASP A 3 -18.10 -33.35 30.47
N GLY A 4 -17.48 -33.00 29.33
CA GLY A 4 -16.42 -32.02 29.20
C GLY A 4 -16.56 -31.39 27.83
N GLY A 5 -17.19 -30.21 27.79
CA GLY A 5 -17.71 -29.55 26.61
C GLY A 5 -16.66 -29.26 25.54
N GLY A 6 -16.98 -29.69 24.32
CA GLY A 6 -16.38 -29.15 23.10
C GLY A 6 -16.86 -27.71 22.92
N VAL A 7 -15.90 -26.81 22.73
CA VAL A 7 -16.16 -25.46 22.24
C VAL A 7 -16.67 -25.59 20.81
N ASP A 8 -17.91 -25.16 20.63
CA ASP A 8 -18.63 -25.10 19.37
C ASP A 8 -17.96 -24.07 18.45
N ASP A 9 -17.31 -24.55 17.38
CA ASP A 9 -16.70 -23.74 16.33
C ASP A 9 -17.78 -23.27 15.33
N SER A 10 -18.79 -22.57 15.86
CA SER A 10 -19.91 -22.02 15.11
C SER A 10 -19.63 -20.61 14.56
N GLY A 11 -18.38 -20.36 14.16
CA GLY A 11 -17.99 -19.25 13.30
C GLY A 11 -18.35 -19.55 11.85
N GLY A 12 -19.61 -19.36 11.49
CA GLY A 12 -20.15 -19.65 10.16
C GLY A 12 -19.29 -19.09 9.02
N ASN A 13 -18.51 -19.98 8.40
CA ASN A 13 -18.07 -19.81 7.03
C ASN A 13 -19.32 -19.55 6.19
N ARG A 14 -19.58 -18.29 5.81
CA ARG A 14 -20.39 -18.02 4.64
C ARG A 14 -19.58 -18.53 3.45
N GLU A 15 -19.69 -19.83 3.22
CA GLU A 15 -19.32 -20.45 1.96
C GLU A 15 -19.96 -19.60 0.87
N GLY A 16 -19.14 -19.02 -0.02
CA GLY A 16 -19.66 -18.41 -1.24
C GLY A 16 -20.61 -19.41 -1.91
N LYS A 17 -21.63 -18.93 -2.64
CA LYS A 17 -22.78 -19.67 -3.20
C LYS A 17 -22.49 -21.00 -3.96
N ARG A 18 -21.25 -21.50 -4.00
CA ARG A 18 -20.77 -22.73 -4.65
C ARG A 18 -19.81 -23.62 -3.80
N ASN A 19 -19.71 -23.48 -2.48
CA ASN A 19 -18.75 -24.24 -1.64
C ASN A 19 -17.29 -24.17 -2.14
N LEU A 20 -16.92 -23.07 -2.82
CA LEU A 20 -15.57 -22.85 -3.31
C LEU A 20 -14.71 -22.30 -2.17
N ARG A 21 -13.71 -23.08 -1.72
CA ARG A 21 -12.64 -22.58 -0.86
C ARG A 21 -11.70 -21.72 -1.70
N ILE A 22 -11.94 -20.41 -1.70
CA ILE A 22 -11.08 -19.42 -2.37
C ILE A 22 -10.21 -18.75 -1.31
N GLY A 23 -8.89 -18.72 -1.54
CA GLY A 23 -7.90 -18.08 -0.67
C GLY A 23 -7.38 -18.96 0.47
N GLY A 24 -6.69 -18.36 1.44
CA GLY A 24 -6.24 -19.05 2.66
C GLY A 24 -4.76 -19.40 2.74
N GLY A 25 -3.92 -18.97 1.77
CA GLY A 25 -2.48 -19.11 1.93
C GLY A 25 -1.68 -18.41 0.86
N TYR A 26 -0.36 -18.47 1.01
CA TYR A 26 0.60 -17.72 0.21
C TYR A 26 1.14 -18.58 -0.92
N LEU A 27 1.18 -17.97 -2.10
CA LEU A 27 1.89 -18.52 -3.24
C LEU A 27 2.97 -17.55 -3.68
N GLU A 28 4.18 -18.07 -3.75
CA GLU A 28 5.31 -17.36 -4.34
C GLU A 28 5.20 -17.35 -5.86
N SER A 29 5.88 -16.40 -6.52
CA SER A 29 5.82 -16.22 -7.98
C SER A 29 6.07 -17.50 -8.79
N PHE A 30 6.89 -18.43 -8.31
CA PHE A 30 7.17 -19.70 -9.00
C PHE A 30 5.98 -20.67 -9.02
N GLY A 31 4.98 -20.49 -8.15
CA GLY A 31 3.78 -21.31 -8.10
C GLY A 31 2.74 -20.94 -9.16
N TYR A 32 2.94 -19.82 -9.85
CA TYR A 32 2.10 -19.36 -10.95
C TYR A 32 2.58 -19.92 -12.29
N ASP A 33 1.62 -20.34 -13.11
CA ASP A 33 1.80 -20.99 -14.41
C ASP A 33 2.83 -22.13 -14.40
N THR A 34 2.91 -22.84 -13.28
CA THR A 34 3.68 -24.07 -13.14
C THR A 34 2.80 -25.20 -12.62
N THR A 35 3.07 -26.43 -13.09
CA THR A 35 2.49 -27.67 -12.59
C THR A 35 3.43 -28.28 -11.55
N LEU A 36 2.94 -28.49 -10.34
CA LEU A 36 3.62 -29.25 -9.30
C LEU A 36 3.68 -30.72 -9.72
N LEU A 37 4.89 -31.29 -9.82
CA LEU A 37 5.09 -32.67 -10.27
C LEU A 37 5.19 -33.67 -9.11
N GLU A 38 5.75 -33.26 -7.98
CA GLU A 38 5.94 -34.09 -6.79
C GLU A 38 5.72 -33.27 -5.52
N ASP A 39 4.87 -33.79 -4.62
CA ASP A 39 4.61 -33.19 -3.31
C ASP A 39 5.83 -33.30 -2.37
N GLU A 40 5.99 -32.29 -1.50
CA GLU A 40 6.99 -32.24 -0.41
C GLU A 40 7.07 -33.55 0.40
N VAL A 41 5.96 -34.30 0.48
CA VAL A 41 5.84 -35.54 1.26
C VAL A 41 6.87 -36.61 0.84
N LYS A 42 7.43 -36.53 -0.38
CA LYS A 42 8.41 -37.52 -0.88
C LYS A 42 9.85 -37.03 -0.95
N ASN A 43 10.11 -35.74 -0.75
CA ASN A 43 11.46 -35.18 -0.85
C ASN A 43 12.05 -34.94 0.55
N PRO A 44 13.08 -35.70 0.98
CA PRO A 44 13.70 -35.54 2.31
C PRO A 44 14.29 -34.15 2.57
N GLN A 45 14.52 -33.36 1.51
CA GLN A 45 15.08 -32.01 1.58
C GLN A 45 13.99 -30.92 1.57
N GLY A 46 12.70 -31.27 1.53
CA GLY A 46 11.60 -30.30 1.45
C GLY A 46 11.58 -29.52 0.13
N LEU A 47 12.22 -30.05 -0.92
CA LEU A 47 12.23 -29.42 -2.23
C LEU A 47 11.05 -29.89 -3.07
N VAL A 48 10.43 -28.96 -3.79
CA VAL A 48 9.34 -29.23 -4.74
C VAL A 48 9.86 -29.13 -6.18
N THR A 49 9.44 -30.08 -7.03
CA THR A 49 9.73 -30.03 -8.46
C THR A 49 8.50 -29.51 -9.19
N ALA A 50 8.69 -28.47 -9.99
CA ALA A 50 7.62 -27.87 -10.79
C ALA A 50 8.05 -27.71 -12.25
N THR A 51 7.09 -27.82 -13.16
CA THR A 51 7.31 -27.60 -14.58
C THR A 51 6.43 -26.48 -15.10
N HIS A 52 6.96 -25.70 -16.02
CA HIS A 52 6.20 -24.62 -16.64
C HIS A 52 4.99 -25.16 -17.41
N CYS A 53 3.84 -24.49 -17.30
CA CYS A 53 2.57 -24.85 -17.95
C CYS A 53 2.64 -24.61 -19.47
N GLY A 54 3.38 -25.46 -20.18
CA GLY A 54 3.49 -25.47 -21.63
C GLY A 54 4.28 -24.31 -22.23
N LYS A 55 4.39 -24.31 -23.57
CA LYS A 55 5.18 -23.33 -24.35
C LYS A 55 4.45 -21.99 -24.62
N LYS A 56 3.15 -21.92 -24.33
CA LYS A 56 2.30 -20.76 -24.65
C LYS A 56 2.12 -19.76 -23.51
N LYS A 57 2.41 -20.17 -22.27
CA LYS A 57 2.40 -19.28 -21.10
C LYS A 57 3.81 -18.72 -20.90
N HIS A 58 3.91 -17.52 -20.33
CA HIS A 58 5.18 -16.94 -19.90
C HIS A 58 5.39 -17.20 -18.41
N ARG A 59 6.63 -17.08 -17.93
CA ARG A 59 6.89 -17.13 -16.50
C ARG A 59 6.21 -15.93 -15.85
N PHE A 60 5.51 -16.19 -14.76
CA PHE A 60 4.91 -15.14 -13.95
C PHE A 60 5.97 -14.13 -13.52
N SER A 61 5.72 -12.87 -13.85
CA SER A 61 6.68 -11.78 -13.80
C SER A 61 6.18 -10.64 -12.92
N LEU A 62 7.07 -9.70 -12.62
CA LEU A 62 6.68 -8.47 -11.90
C LEU A 62 5.62 -7.66 -12.67
N SER A 63 5.65 -7.65 -14.01
CA SER A 63 4.61 -7.00 -14.81
C SER A 63 3.24 -7.66 -14.64
N ASP A 64 3.21 -8.98 -14.49
CA ASP A 64 1.96 -9.71 -14.24
C ASP A 64 1.40 -9.36 -12.85
N VAL A 65 2.26 -9.30 -11.83
CA VAL A 65 1.87 -8.85 -10.48
C VAL A 65 1.28 -7.44 -10.53
N ILE A 66 2.00 -6.49 -11.15
CA ILE A 66 1.56 -5.09 -11.23
C ILE A 66 0.22 -5.00 -11.98
N GLY A 67 0.13 -5.58 -13.18
CA GLY A 67 -1.08 -5.51 -14.00
C GLY A 67 -2.29 -6.13 -13.33
N THR A 68 -2.10 -7.26 -12.64
CA THR A 68 -3.16 -7.97 -11.91
C THR A 68 -3.60 -7.22 -10.67
N SER A 69 -2.65 -6.75 -9.85
CA SER A 69 -2.96 -6.02 -8.62
C SER A 69 -3.67 -4.69 -8.85
N SER A 70 -3.64 -4.17 -10.08
CA SER A 70 -4.30 -2.92 -10.51
C SER A 70 -5.52 -3.16 -11.41
N ALA A 71 -6.00 -4.40 -11.53
CA ALA A 71 -7.13 -4.76 -12.39
C ALA A 71 -8.49 -4.39 -11.77
N ALA A 72 -8.62 -3.22 -11.14
CA ALA A 72 -9.83 -2.75 -10.47
C ALA A 72 -11.10 -2.77 -11.34
N PRO A 73 -11.03 -2.45 -12.66
CA PRO A 73 -12.21 -2.54 -13.52
C PRO A 73 -12.83 -3.94 -13.59
N GLN A 74 -12.11 -5.00 -13.24
CA GLN A 74 -12.65 -6.36 -13.24
C GLN A 74 -13.86 -6.49 -12.33
N GLU A 75 -13.82 -5.88 -11.14
CA GLU A 75 -14.95 -5.97 -10.20
C GLU A 75 -16.19 -5.26 -10.77
N ILE A 76 -16.01 -4.04 -11.29
CA ILE A 76 -17.09 -3.25 -11.90
C ILE A 76 -17.70 -4.03 -13.07
N LEU A 77 -16.88 -4.69 -13.89
CA LEU A 77 -17.30 -5.39 -15.10
C LEU A 77 -17.89 -6.79 -14.85
N LEU A 78 -17.47 -7.48 -13.79
CA LEU A 78 -18.12 -8.71 -13.31
C LEU A 78 -19.56 -8.45 -12.87
N GLY A 79 -19.85 -7.26 -12.34
CA GLY A 79 -21.22 -6.82 -12.03
C GLY A 79 -22.13 -6.67 -13.26
N PHE A 80 -21.56 -6.61 -14.47
CA PHE A 80 -22.27 -6.52 -15.75
C PHE A 80 -22.27 -7.84 -16.54
N GLU A 81 -21.87 -8.97 -15.94
CA GLU A 81 -21.76 -10.30 -16.59
C GLU A 81 -20.86 -10.31 -17.85
N TRP A 82 -19.83 -9.46 -17.88
CA TRP A 82 -18.86 -9.38 -18.99
C TRP A 82 -17.55 -10.07 -18.62
N ASP A 83 -17.62 -11.39 -18.48
CA ASP A 83 -16.54 -12.23 -17.96
C ASP A 83 -15.33 -12.37 -18.92
N ASP A 84 -15.46 -11.98 -20.19
CA ASP A 84 -14.52 -12.30 -21.28
C ASP A 84 -13.60 -11.13 -21.71
N LEU A 85 -13.44 -10.10 -20.88
CA LEU A 85 -12.66 -8.89 -21.25
C LEU A 85 -11.14 -9.02 -21.16
N GLY A 86 -10.62 -10.24 -21.01
CA GLY A 86 -9.17 -10.50 -21.04
C GLY A 86 -8.43 -10.05 -19.78
N PHE A 87 -9.07 -10.19 -18.61
CA PHE A 87 -8.40 -9.99 -17.33
C PHE A 87 -7.30 -11.03 -17.10
N PRO A 88 -6.29 -10.73 -16.26
CA PRO A 88 -5.20 -11.65 -16.01
C PRO A 88 -5.69 -12.98 -15.42
N GLU A 89 -5.35 -14.07 -16.11
CA GLU A 89 -5.68 -15.43 -15.70
C GLU A 89 -4.41 -16.25 -15.56
N PHE A 90 -4.23 -16.84 -14.38
CA PHE A 90 -3.06 -17.65 -14.08
C PHE A 90 -3.49 -18.99 -13.54
N LYS A 91 -2.75 -20.03 -13.96
CA LYS A 91 -2.79 -21.30 -13.27
C LYS A 91 -1.97 -21.18 -12.01
N HIS A 92 -2.47 -21.69 -10.90
CA HIS A 92 -1.69 -21.70 -9.69
C HIS A 92 -1.88 -22.98 -8.90
N TRP A 93 -0.93 -23.23 -7.99
CA TRP A 93 -1.00 -24.42 -7.15
C TRP A 93 -2.20 -24.32 -6.19
N PRO A 94 -2.92 -25.41 -5.98
CA PRO A 94 -3.97 -25.46 -4.97
C PRO A 94 -3.33 -25.36 -3.58
N VAL A 95 -3.88 -24.47 -2.75
CA VAL A 95 -3.38 -24.21 -1.38
C VAL A 95 -4.05 -25.16 -0.35
N SER A 96 -5.08 -25.92 -0.76
CA SER A 96 -5.82 -26.85 0.11
C SER A 96 -5.08 -28.17 0.40
N ASP A 97 -5.46 -28.80 1.52
CA ASP A 97 -4.91 -30.04 2.12
C ASP A 97 -4.21 -30.97 1.11
N ARG A 98 -2.86 -30.92 1.09
CA ARG A 98 -1.94 -31.58 0.15
C ARG A 98 -1.94 -33.11 0.24
N LYS A 99 -2.95 -33.72 0.86
CA LYS A 99 -3.10 -35.18 0.96
C LYS A 99 -3.34 -35.83 -0.41
N THR A 100 -3.78 -35.05 -1.39
CA THR A 100 -3.93 -35.48 -2.78
C THR A 100 -3.39 -34.39 -3.71
N PRO A 101 -2.46 -34.71 -4.63
CA PRO A 101 -2.05 -33.80 -5.68
C PRO A 101 -3.28 -33.35 -6.46
N GLN A 102 -3.63 -32.07 -6.36
CA GLN A 102 -4.70 -31.47 -7.13
C GLN A 102 -4.10 -30.82 -8.37
N ALA A 103 -4.78 -30.97 -9.50
CA ALA A 103 -4.38 -30.28 -10.73
C ALA A 103 -4.39 -28.76 -10.51
N THR A 104 -3.43 -28.06 -11.12
CA THR A 104 -3.43 -26.59 -11.12
C THR A 104 -4.69 -26.08 -11.81
N VAL A 105 -5.41 -25.19 -11.14
CA VAL A 105 -6.62 -24.57 -11.66
C VAL A 105 -6.28 -23.16 -12.14
N GLU A 106 -6.89 -22.75 -13.25
CA GLU A 106 -6.79 -21.40 -13.78
C GLU A 106 -7.86 -20.53 -13.12
N TYR A 107 -7.44 -19.42 -12.53
CA TYR A 107 -8.33 -18.45 -11.93
C TYR A 107 -8.07 -17.07 -12.51
N SER A 108 -9.15 -16.31 -12.71
CA SER A 108 -9.06 -14.89 -12.98
C SER A 108 -8.63 -14.17 -11.69
N HIS A 109 -7.69 -13.25 -11.82
CA HIS A 109 -7.16 -12.48 -10.70
C HIS A 109 -7.50 -11.01 -10.91
N GLY A 110 -8.02 -10.39 -9.86
CA GLY A 110 -8.39 -8.97 -9.85
C GLY A 110 -7.58 -8.15 -8.86
N ASP A 111 -8.02 -6.91 -8.71
CA ASP A 111 -7.43 -5.93 -7.81
C ASP A 111 -7.46 -6.37 -6.34
N GLY A 112 -6.33 -6.20 -5.66
CA GLY A 112 -6.14 -6.58 -4.26
C GLY A 112 -6.88 -5.69 -3.26
N GLY A 113 -7.37 -4.52 -3.67
CA GLY A 113 -8.04 -3.53 -2.81
C GLY A 113 -9.27 -4.07 -2.08
N HIS A 114 -9.95 -5.08 -2.63
CA HIS A 114 -11.11 -5.74 -2.00
C HIS A 114 -10.74 -6.62 -0.81
N ILE A 115 -9.46 -7.00 -0.69
CA ILE A 115 -8.96 -7.87 0.37
C ILE A 115 -8.12 -7.03 1.33
N ASP A 116 -7.19 -6.26 0.80
CA ASP A 116 -6.21 -5.50 1.57
C ASP A 116 -5.67 -4.31 0.75
N ASN A 117 -6.37 -3.19 0.81
CA ASN A 117 -5.98 -1.96 0.13
C ASN A 117 -4.72 -1.29 0.74
N LEU A 118 -4.25 -1.77 1.90
CA LEU A 118 -3.08 -1.24 2.61
C LEU A 118 -1.84 -2.12 2.47
N GLY A 119 -1.98 -3.34 1.92
CA GLY A 119 -0.90 -4.29 1.71
C GLY A 119 -0.27 -4.83 3.00
N ILE A 120 -0.99 -4.76 4.13
CA ILE A 120 -0.48 -5.14 5.45
C ILE A 120 -0.58 -6.64 5.73
N MET A 121 -1.63 -7.30 5.26
CA MET A 121 -1.89 -8.73 5.49
C MET A 121 -0.71 -9.62 5.06
N PRO A 122 -0.13 -9.48 3.84
CA PRO A 122 1.02 -10.28 3.42
C PRO A 122 2.28 -10.03 4.23
N LEU A 123 2.43 -8.87 4.87
CA LEU A 123 3.57 -8.54 5.74
C LEU A 123 3.39 -9.16 7.12
N LEU A 124 2.17 -9.10 7.68
CA LEU A 124 1.85 -9.71 8.97
C LEU A 124 1.98 -11.23 8.94
N ALA A 125 1.50 -11.87 7.86
CA ALA A 125 1.63 -13.32 7.73
C ALA A 125 3.09 -13.79 7.54
N ARG A 126 3.97 -12.91 7.03
CA ARG A 126 5.42 -13.12 6.94
C ARG A 126 6.16 -12.69 8.20
N GLN A 127 5.45 -12.17 9.19
CA GLN A 127 5.98 -11.70 10.46
C GLN A 127 7.08 -10.63 10.31
N VAL A 128 6.82 -9.65 9.45
CA VAL A 128 7.70 -8.50 9.27
C VAL A 128 7.63 -7.58 10.49
N ASP A 129 8.73 -7.48 11.24
CA ASP A 129 8.77 -6.73 12.51
C ASP A 129 8.66 -5.20 12.37
N LYS A 130 8.93 -4.65 11.19
CA LYS A 130 9.05 -3.20 10.94
C LYS A 130 8.31 -2.83 9.68
N ILE A 131 7.17 -2.17 9.84
CA ILE A 131 6.23 -1.91 8.74
C ILE A 131 5.97 -0.40 8.64
N LEU A 132 6.13 0.15 7.44
CA LEU A 132 5.71 1.51 7.12
C LEU A 132 4.52 1.44 6.17
N VAL A 133 3.37 1.94 6.60
CA VAL A 133 2.11 1.88 5.85
C VAL A 133 1.71 3.28 5.39
N PHE A 134 1.40 3.41 4.11
CA PHE A 134 0.88 4.65 3.52
C PHE A 134 -0.62 4.50 3.26
N VAL A 135 -1.43 5.24 4.01
CA VAL A 135 -2.89 5.25 3.85
C VAL A 135 -3.25 6.34 2.82
N ASN A 136 -3.11 5.99 1.55
CA ASN A 136 -3.41 6.86 0.41
C ASN A 136 -4.89 6.74 0.04
N THR A 137 -5.74 7.45 0.77
CA THR A 137 -7.20 7.34 0.66
C THR A 137 -7.82 8.61 0.11
N ALA A 138 -8.96 8.46 -0.59
CA ALA A 138 -9.83 9.58 -0.94
C ALA A 138 -10.59 10.14 0.28
N ARG A 139 -10.58 9.42 1.41
CA ARG A 139 -11.26 9.86 2.63
C ARG A 139 -10.39 10.80 3.46
N ARG A 140 -10.91 12.01 3.66
CA ARG A 140 -10.28 13.03 4.50
C ARG A 140 -10.27 12.58 5.95
N PHE A 141 -9.17 12.82 6.66
CA PHE A 141 -9.17 12.69 8.11
C PHE A 141 -10.02 13.81 8.71
N SER A 142 -11.01 13.44 9.53
CA SER A 142 -11.91 14.40 10.18
C SER A 142 -11.77 14.29 11.70
N PRO A 143 -11.08 15.23 12.38
CA PRO A 143 -11.07 15.22 13.83
C PRO A 143 -12.48 15.51 14.34
N TYR A 144 -13.12 14.51 14.94
CA TYR A 144 -14.39 14.59 15.64
C TYR A 144 -14.40 15.77 16.62
N PRO A 145 -15.23 16.79 16.37
CA PRO A 145 -15.55 17.77 17.37
C PRO A 145 -16.57 17.10 18.29
N GLY A 146 -16.14 16.45 19.36
CA GLY A 146 -17.09 15.97 20.36
C GLY A 146 -18.05 17.07 20.76
N ALA A 147 -19.29 16.72 21.13
CA ALA A 147 -20.35 17.68 21.46
C ALA A 147 -19.91 18.77 22.48
N ASN A 148 -18.84 18.52 23.24
CA ASN A 148 -18.21 19.46 24.19
C ASN A 148 -16.66 19.54 24.08
N GLY A 149 -16.06 19.17 22.95
CA GLY A 149 -14.59 19.18 22.79
C GLY A 149 -13.85 18.02 23.49
N SER A 150 -14.57 17.02 23.97
CA SER A 150 -14.01 15.78 24.52
C SER A 150 -13.36 14.91 23.43
N GLN A 151 -12.28 14.19 23.76
CA GLN A 151 -11.77 13.12 22.91
C GLN A 151 -12.82 12.01 22.75
N PRO A 152 -12.89 11.32 21.60
CA PRO A 152 -13.72 10.14 21.45
C PRO A 152 -13.38 9.09 22.51
N THR A 153 -14.39 8.51 23.13
CA THR A 153 -14.22 7.27 23.88
C THR A 153 -14.20 6.08 22.92
N PRO A 154 -13.63 4.91 23.30
CA PRO A 154 -13.70 3.71 22.47
C PRO A 154 -15.14 3.33 22.07
N GLY A 155 -16.12 3.59 22.95
CA GLY A 155 -17.54 3.41 22.66
C GLY A 155 -18.10 4.38 21.60
N ASP A 156 -17.54 5.58 21.50
CA ASP A 156 -17.97 6.57 20.50
C ASP A 156 -17.56 6.18 19.08
N LEU A 157 -16.44 5.43 18.93
CA LEU A 157 -15.98 4.94 17.63
C LEU A 157 -17.04 4.04 16.98
N HIS A 158 -17.92 3.38 17.73
CA HIS A 158 -18.95 2.46 17.21
C HIS A 158 -20.21 3.18 16.67
N SER A 159 -20.24 4.52 16.71
CA SER A 159 -21.35 5.31 16.18
C SER A 159 -21.23 5.51 14.66
N PRO A 160 -22.35 5.45 13.88
CA PRO A 160 -22.38 5.77 12.45
C PRO A 160 -21.96 7.22 12.13
N ILE A 161 -21.68 8.03 13.15
CA ILE A 161 -21.09 9.37 13.03
C ILE A 161 -19.60 9.29 12.59
N TYR A 162 -18.95 8.12 12.66
CA TYR A 162 -17.50 7.95 12.37
C TYR A 162 -17.16 7.35 11.00
N ASP A 163 -18.14 7.04 10.16
CA ASP A 163 -17.90 6.63 8.76
C ASP A 163 -17.15 7.74 7.96
N ASP A 164 -17.07 8.96 8.50
CA ASP A 164 -16.39 10.10 7.87
C ASP A 164 -15.00 10.46 8.46
N VAL A 165 -14.49 9.68 9.42
CA VAL A 165 -13.36 10.11 10.25
C VAL A 165 -12.00 9.55 9.81
N LEU A 166 -11.97 8.28 9.38
CA LEU A 166 -10.80 7.56 8.88
C LEU A 166 -11.19 6.64 7.73
N SER A 167 -10.21 6.20 6.93
CA SER A 167 -10.42 5.20 5.87
C SER A 167 -10.98 3.89 6.44
N ASP A 168 -12.01 3.33 5.78
CA ASP A 168 -12.60 2.04 6.16
C ASP A 168 -11.56 0.91 6.14
N ASP A 169 -10.66 0.92 5.15
CA ASP A 169 -9.56 -0.05 5.03
C ASP A 169 -8.69 -0.08 6.30
N LEU A 170 -8.45 1.08 6.91
CA LEU A 170 -7.64 1.20 8.12
C LEU A 170 -8.43 0.72 9.34
N ILE A 171 -9.68 1.18 9.48
CA ILE A 171 -10.56 0.81 10.60
C ILE A 171 -10.76 -0.70 10.67
N ALA A 172 -10.96 -1.34 9.51
CA ALA A 172 -11.22 -2.77 9.38
C ALA A 172 -10.10 -3.66 9.94
N LEU A 173 -8.88 -3.13 10.10
CA LEU A 173 -7.76 -3.86 10.70
C LEU A 173 -7.88 -4.01 12.22
N PHE A 174 -8.59 -3.08 12.86
CA PHE A 174 -8.70 -2.98 14.32
C PHE A 174 -10.02 -3.56 14.82
N ARG A 175 -11.07 -3.53 14.01
CA ARG A 175 -12.42 -3.97 14.42
C ARG A 175 -13.27 -4.38 13.24
N LEU A 176 -14.38 -5.04 13.53
CA LEU A 176 -15.32 -5.53 12.52
C LEU A 176 -15.84 -4.37 11.67
N HIS A 177 -15.86 -4.59 10.36
CA HIS A 177 -16.35 -3.65 9.37
C HIS A 177 -17.06 -4.42 8.25
N ASP A 178 -18.25 -3.96 7.83
CA ASP A 178 -19.12 -4.73 6.93
C ASP A 178 -18.48 -5.02 5.56
N ASN A 179 -17.73 -4.06 5.01
CA ASN A 179 -17.03 -4.24 3.73
C ASN A 179 -15.80 -5.15 3.82
N PHE A 180 -15.27 -5.36 5.03
CA PHE A 180 -14.02 -6.10 5.28
C PHE A 180 -14.16 -7.00 6.52
N PRO A 181 -15.13 -7.92 6.54
CA PRO A 181 -15.54 -8.62 7.76
C PRO A 181 -14.48 -9.57 8.33
N PHE A 182 -13.41 -9.82 7.57
CA PHE A 182 -12.32 -10.73 7.94
C PHE A 182 -11.02 -10.02 8.27
N ASN A 183 -10.98 -8.68 8.23
CA ASN A 183 -9.71 -7.93 8.28
C ASN A 183 -9.22 -7.60 9.70
N VAL A 184 -9.94 -7.98 10.74
CA VAL A 184 -9.49 -7.73 12.12
C VAL A 184 -8.24 -8.57 12.41
N VAL A 185 -7.13 -7.89 12.66
CA VAL A 185 -5.79 -8.51 12.84
C VAL A 185 -5.00 -7.93 14.01
N PHE A 186 -5.50 -6.87 14.65
CA PHE A 186 -4.89 -6.30 15.85
C PHE A 186 -5.69 -6.65 17.10
N LYS A 187 -4.97 -7.11 18.13
CA LYS A 187 -5.53 -7.29 19.48
C LYS A 187 -5.65 -5.93 20.16
N GLU A 188 -6.64 -5.77 21.04
CA GLU A 188 -6.94 -4.46 21.69
C GLU A 188 -7.18 -3.37 20.64
N GLY A 189 -7.90 -3.75 19.58
CA GLY A 189 -8.02 -2.94 18.38
C GLY A 189 -8.73 -1.61 18.60
N ASP A 190 -9.79 -1.58 19.43
CA ASP A 190 -10.49 -0.33 19.76
C ASP A 190 -9.58 0.65 20.52
N GLU A 191 -8.78 0.17 21.46
CA GLU A 191 -7.80 0.99 22.18
C GLU A 191 -6.72 1.52 21.23
N LYS A 192 -6.12 0.64 20.42
CA LYS A 192 -5.06 1.02 19.47
C LYS A 192 -5.56 1.98 18.38
N LEU A 193 -6.79 1.81 17.93
CA LEU A 193 -7.43 2.73 16.98
C LEU A 193 -7.68 4.10 17.62
N SER A 194 -8.11 4.14 18.87
CA SER A 194 -8.29 5.40 19.63
C SER A 194 -6.98 6.15 19.85
N GLU A 195 -5.90 5.43 20.17
CA GLU A 195 -4.55 6.00 20.29
C GLU A 195 -4.06 6.60 18.97
N LEU A 196 -4.20 5.85 17.87
CA LEU A 196 -3.86 6.29 16.52
C LEU A 196 -4.64 7.56 16.12
N TYR A 197 -5.96 7.54 16.34
CA TYR A 197 -6.84 8.67 16.07
C TYR A 197 -6.44 9.92 16.90
N SER A 198 -6.15 9.73 18.18
CA SER A 198 -5.71 10.81 19.07
C SER A 198 -4.40 11.43 18.59
N ALA A 199 -3.43 10.59 18.18
CA ALA A 199 -2.16 11.04 17.63
C ALA A 199 -2.34 11.85 16.33
N PHE A 200 -3.23 11.42 15.44
CA PHE A 200 -3.56 12.17 14.22
C PHE A 200 -4.26 13.49 14.52
N THR A 201 -5.16 13.54 15.51
CA THR A 201 -5.80 14.79 15.95
C THR A 201 -4.78 15.82 16.44
N VAL A 202 -3.81 15.37 17.25
CA VAL A 202 -2.70 16.23 17.73
C VAL A 202 -1.80 16.68 16.56
N ALA A 203 -1.45 15.79 15.64
CA ALA A 203 -0.66 16.14 14.46
C ALA A 203 -1.38 17.18 13.58
N ARG A 204 -2.68 16.96 13.31
CA ARG A 204 -3.52 17.88 12.51
C ARG A 204 -3.59 19.27 13.14
N SER A 205 -3.86 19.36 14.43
CA SER A 205 -3.98 20.64 15.15
C SER A 205 -2.67 21.43 15.21
N SER A 206 -1.52 20.74 15.20
CA SER A 206 -0.19 21.37 15.10
C SER A 206 0.25 21.66 13.65
N GLY A 207 -0.55 21.25 12.66
CA GLY A 207 -0.25 21.42 11.25
C GLY A 207 0.80 20.47 10.68
N ALA A 208 1.16 19.42 11.43
CA ALA A 208 2.16 18.43 11.08
C ALA A 208 1.57 17.30 10.20
N PRO A 209 2.42 16.50 9.52
CA PRO A 209 1.98 15.26 8.88
C PRO A 209 1.30 14.30 9.86
N LEU A 210 0.27 13.59 9.39
CA LEU A 210 -0.39 12.54 10.15
C LEU A 210 0.46 11.27 10.15
N VAL A 211 1.43 11.22 11.06
CA VAL A 211 2.31 10.07 11.25
C VAL A 211 2.29 9.60 12.69
N HIS A 212 1.98 8.33 12.90
CA HIS A 212 1.98 7.67 14.20
C HIS A 212 2.67 6.32 14.08
N CYS A 213 3.56 6.04 15.03
CA CYS A 213 4.30 4.78 15.09
C CYS A 213 4.08 4.17 16.46
N ASP A 214 3.76 2.88 16.50
CA ASP A 214 3.60 2.12 17.72
C ASP A 214 3.80 0.62 17.46
N THR A 215 3.74 -0.16 18.54
CA THR A 215 3.71 -1.61 18.55
C THR A 215 2.28 -2.12 18.54
N TYR A 216 2.01 -3.12 17.71
CA TYR A 216 0.65 -3.63 17.50
C TYR A 216 0.59 -5.14 17.78
N PRO A 217 0.05 -5.57 18.93
CA PRO A 217 -0.08 -6.99 19.22
C PRO A 217 -1.03 -7.65 18.21
N ILE A 218 -0.59 -8.75 17.60
CA ILE A 218 -1.36 -9.41 16.55
C ILE A 218 -2.47 -10.31 17.13
N LEU A 219 -3.62 -10.31 16.46
CA LEU A 219 -4.71 -11.26 16.63
C LEU A 219 -4.56 -12.35 15.57
N ASP A 220 -4.67 -13.62 15.97
CA ASP A 220 -4.65 -14.75 15.03
C ASP A 220 -5.76 -14.57 13.97
N ASN A 221 -5.41 -14.75 12.71
CA ASN A 221 -6.35 -14.67 11.59
C ASN A 221 -6.05 -15.79 10.59
N HIS A 222 -6.79 -16.88 10.73
CA HIS A 222 -6.60 -18.09 9.92
C HIS A 222 -6.93 -17.87 8.43
N ARG A 223 -7.81 -16.92 8.10
CA ARG A 223 -8.18 -16.60 6.72
C ARG A 223 -6.97 -16.10 5.92
N TYR A 224 -6.10 -15.32 6.56
CA TYR A 224 -4.91 -14.74 5.95
C TYR A 224 -3.61 -15.40 6.39
N ASN A 225 -3.69 -16.51 7.12
CA ASN A 225 -2.54 -17.22 7.71
C ASN A 225 -1.64 -16.28 8.55
N ILE A 226 -2.26 -15.40 9.33
CA ILE A 226 -1.59 -14.50 10.27
C ILE A 226 -1.64 -15.16 11.65
N THR A 227 -0.51 -15.18 12.34
CA THR A 227 -0.42 -15.72 13.69
C THR A 227 0.24 -14.76 14.68
N ALA A 228 -0.31 -14.75 15.89
CA ALA A 228 0.18 -14.02 17.05
C ALA A 228 1.42 -14.66 17.69
N VAL A 229 1.84 -15.86 17.28
CA VAL A 229 3.06 -16.52 17.79
C VAL A 229 4.23 -16.22 16.89
N SER A 230 5.32 -15.66 17.43
CA SER A 230 6.54 -15.34 16.67
C SER A 230 7.15 -16.56 15.97
N ALA A 231 7.83 -16.33 14.84
CA ALA A 231 8.59 -17.34 14.07
C ALA A 231 9.67 -18.03 14.90
N SER A 232 10.13 -17.43 16.00
CA SER A 232 11.02 -18.08 16.97
C SER A 232 10.41 -19.34 17.59
N GLY A 233 9.09 -19.54 17.48
CA GLY A 233 8.39 -20.78 17.79
C GLY A 233 8.20 -21.03 19.29
N THR A 234 8.66 -20.11 20.16
CA THR A 234 8.41 -20.19 21.59
C THR A 234 7.00 -19.65 21.88
N PRO A 235 6.09 -20.44 22.49
CA PRO A 235 4.72 -19.98 22.82
C PRO A 235 4.64 -18.76 23.76
N LYS A 236 5.78 -18.32 24.30
CA LYS A 236 5.91 -17.11 25.13
C LYS A 236 6.17 -15.84 24.31
N ASP A 237 6.57 -15.97 23.05
CA ASP A 237 6.95 -14.85 22.19
C ASP A 237 5.73 -14.44 21.35
N LYS A 238 5.03 -13.40 21.80
CA LYS A 238 3.93 -12.80 21.03
C LYS A 238 4.48 -11.93 19.92
N TYR A 239 4.06 -12.18 18.68
CA TYR A 239 4.39 -11.35 17.54
C TYR A 239 3.71 -9.97 17.68
N THR A 240 4.54 -8.94 17.76
CA THR A 240 4.12 -7.54 18.01
C THR A 240 4.99 -6.61 17.15
N PRO A 241 4.66 -6.43 15.86
CA PRO A 241 5.45 -5.59 14.97
C PRO A 241 5.37 -4.11 15.35
N ASN A 242 6.42 -3.37 14.99
CA ASN A 242 6.45 -1.92 14.98
C ASN A 242 5.86 -1.42 13.66
N ILE A 243 4.80 -0.63 13.72
CA ILE A 243 4.09 -0.14 12.54
C ILE A 243 4.02 1.38 12.60
N CYS A 244 4.47 2.04 11.54
CA CYS A 244 4.28 3.46 11.31
C CYS A 244 3.19 3.68 10.27
N TRP A 245 2.12 4.35 10.67
CA TRP A 245 1.04 4.80 9.80
C TRP A 245 1.34 6.20 9.29
N VAL A 246 1.33 6.37 7.97
CA VAL A 246 1.41 7.66 7.29
C VAL A 246 0.09 7.88 6.57
N TYR A 247 -0.78 8.69 7.17
CA TYR A 247 -2.08 8.98 6.60
C TYR A 247 -2.00 10.20 5.68
N LEU A 248 -2.52 10.06 4.45
CA LEU A 248 -2.53 11.15 3.48
C LEU A 248 -3.44 12.27 3.98
N ASP A 249 -2.88 13.45 4.21
CA ASP A 249 -3.65 14.63 4.62
C ASP A 249 -2.85 15.91 4.37
N LEU A 250 -3.55 17.05 4.29
CA LEU A 250 -2.95 18.36 4.08
C LEU A 250 -2.29 18.92 5.35
N ALA A 251 -0.97 18.87 5.45
CA ALA A 251 -0.25 19.50 6.55
C ALA A 251 -0.18 21.04 6.38
N SER A 252 -0.71 21.83 7.31
CA SER A 252 -0.68 23.30 7.19
C SER A 252 0.74 23.88 7.28
N GLN A 253 1.68 23.17 7.90
CA GLN A 253 3.10 23.52 7.87
C GLN A 253 3.70 23.40 6.46
N TRP A 254 3.22 22.46 5.63
CA TRP A 254 3.63 22.33 4.23
C TRP A 254 3.12 23.50 3.38
N HIS A 255 1.89 23.97 3.62
CA HIS A 255 1.37 25.18 2.96
C HIS A 255 2.31 26.37 3.14
N GLY A 256 2.87 26.57 4.33
CA GLY A 256 3.86 27.62 4.59
C GLY A 256 5.14 27.52 3.74
N GLN A 257 5.40 26.37 3.10
CA GLN A 257 6.55 26.14 2.23
C GLN A 257 6.28 26.42 0.75
N LEU A 258 5.03 26.65 0.34
CA LEU A 258 4.62 26.91 -1.05
C LEU A 258 4.98 28.34 -1.52
N THR A 259 6.25 28.69 -1.37
CA THR A 259 6.80 29.99 -1.77
C THR A 259 7.08 30.03 -3.27
N GLY A 260 6.89 31.19 -3.89
CA GLY A 260 7.15 31.40 -5.32
C GLY A 260 6.02 30.98 -6.27
N LEU A 261 4.95 30.35 -5.77
CA LEU A 261 3.73 30.11 -6.54
C LEU A 261 2.78 31.33 -6.49
N PRO A 262 2.01 31.60 -7.57
CA PRO A 262 0.95 32.61 -7.53
C PRO A 262 -0.06 32.34 -6.41
N ARG A 263 -0.55 33.39 -5.74
CA ARG A 263 -1.47 33.24 -4.59
C ARG A 263 -2.75 32.47 -4.92
N ASN A 264 -3.27 32.63 -6.14
CA ASN A 264 -4.44 31.88 -6.60
C ASN A 264 -4.13 30.38 -6.68
N VAL A 265 -2.97 30.00 -7.22
CA VAL A 265 -2.55 28.58 -7.31
C VAL A 265 -2.39 27.96 -5.93
N VAL A 266 -1.74 28.68 -4.99
CA VAL A 266 -1.65 28.22 -3.59
C VAL A 266 -3.04 28.06 -2.96
N GLY A 267 -3.93 29.03 -3.20
CA GLY A 267 -5.32 28.95 -2.75
C GLY A 267 -6.08 27.77 -3.34
N ASP A 268 -5.85 27.44 -4.61
CA ASP A 268 -6.49 26.32 -5.31
C ASP A 268 -6.02 24.98 -4.74
N ILE A 269 -4.72 24.81 -4.51
CA ILE A 269 -4.13 23.62 -3.86
C ILE A 269 -4.70 23.45 -2.44
N VAL A 270 -4.61 24.48 -1.61
CA VAL A 270 -4.99 24.41 -0.18
C VAL A 270 -6.48 24.17 0.01
N GLN A 271 -7.31 24.71 -0.88
CA GLN A 271 -8.76 24.56 -0.81
C GLN A 271 -9.26 23.32 -1.59
N GLY A 272 -8.38 22.63 -2.32
CA GLY A 272 -8.72 21.49 -3.14
C GLY A 272 -9.75 21.85 -4.23
N LYS A 273 -9.48 22.89 -5.02
CA LYS A 273 -10.39 23.44 -6.04
C LYS A 273 -9.69 23.69 -7.37
N GLY A 274 -10.48 23.96 -8.41
CA GLY A 274 -9.95 24.22 -9.76
C GLY A 274 -9.17 23.01 -10.28
N ASP A 275 -7.96 23.23 -10.79
CA ASP A 275 -7.09 22.15 -11.28
C ASP A 275 -6.66 21.16 -10.17
N PHE A 276 -6.87 21.52 -8.90
CA PHE A 276 -6.54 20.72 -7.72
C PHE A 276 -7.80 20.23 -6.98
N GLU A 277 -8.94 20.10 -7.67
CA GLU A 277 -10.17 19.57 -7.08
C GLU A 277 -9.90 18.29 -6.27
N GLU A 278 -10.38 18.23 -5.03
CA GLU A 278 -10.16 17.15 -4.05
C GLU A 278 -8.74 16.99 -3.48
N PHE A 279 -7.77 17.83 -3.83
CA PHE A 279 -6.42 17.70 -3.27
C PHE A 279 -6.42 17.71 -1.72
N PRO A 280 -5.62 16.84 -1.05
CA PRO A 280 -4.74 15.81 -1.62
C PRO A 280 -5.39 14.45 -1.91
N HIS A 281 -6.70 14.33 -1.70
CA HIS A 281 -7.50 13.10 -1.71
C HIS A 281 -8.14 12.84 -3.07
N TYR A 282 -7.32 12.74 -4.12
CA TYR A 282 -7.83 12.46 -5.45
C TYR A 282 -8.57 11.12 -5.53
N LYS A 283 -9.62 11.11 -6.34
CA LYS A 283 -10.37 9.90 -6.71
C LYS A 283 -9.51 9.01 -7.60
N THR A 284 -9.60 7.70 -7.39
CA THR A 284 -8.94 6.72 -8.26
C THR A 284 -9.48 6.78 -9.68
N PHE A 285 -10.80 6.96 -9.82
CA PHE A 285 -11.48 6.97 -11.11
C PHE A 285 -12.06 8.34 -11.46
N LEU A 286 -11.93 8.72 -12.74
CA LEU A 286 -12.57 9.89 -13.34
C LEU A 286 -12.26 11.22 -12.62
N GLN A 287 -11.13 11.31 -11.92
CA GLN A 287 -10.70 12.55 -11.22
C GLN A 287 -10.68 13.76 -12.15
N ASN A 288 -10.26 13.56 -13.41
CA ASN A 288 -10.19 14.60 -14.44
C ASN A 288 -11.18 14.35 -15.58
N GLY A 289 -12.39 13.87 -15.25
CA GLY A 289 -13.47 13.63 -16.21
C GLY A 289 -13.24 12.36 -17.03
N VAL A 290 -13.09 12.49 -18.35
CA VAL A 290 -13.06 11.33 -19.29
C VAL A 290 -11.83 10.43 -19.18
N ARG A 291 -10.81 10.82 -18.39
CA ARG A 291 -9.63 9.98 -18.15
C ARG A 291 -9.90 9.05 -17.00
N VAL A 292 -9.77 7.74 -17.23
CA VAL A 292 -10.19 6.71 -16.28
C VAL A 292 -9.36 6.75 -15.00
N ILE A 293 -8.03 6.81 -15.06
CA ILE A 293 -7.12 6.74 -13.89
C ILE A 293 -5.96 7.76 -13.95
N ASP A 294 -6.15 8.90 -14.61
CA ASP A 294 -5.06 9.84 -14.91
C ASP A 294 -5.15 11.15 -14.12
N LEU A 295 -4.04 11.55 -13.51
CA LEU A 295 -3.86 12.82 -12.83
C LEU A 295 -3.13 13.82 -13.73
N SER A 296 -3.42 15.12 -13.59
CA SER A 296 -2.66 16.14 -14.31
C SER A 296 -1.21 16.23 -13.81
N LEU A 297 -0.31 16.83 -14.59
CA LEU A 297 1.08 17.01 -14.19
C LEU A 297 1.18 17.86 -12.91
N GLU A 298 0.32 18.87 -12.79
CA GLU A 298 0.21 19.76 -11.66
C GLU A 298 -0.23 18.98 -10.40
N GLN A 299 -1.26 18.15 -10.51
CA GLN A 299 -1.76 17.29 -9.43
C GLN A 299 -0.68 16.31 -8.94
N VAL A 300 0.00 15.63 -9.87
CA VAL A 300 1.11 14.70 -9.55
C VAL A 300 2.26 15.44 -8.87
N ASN A 301 2.65 16.62 -9.36
CA ASN A 301 3.73 17.41 -8.76
C ASN A 301 3.37 17.89 -7.35
N ALA A 302 2.15 18.38 -7.13
CA ALA A 302 1.70 18.83 -5.81
C ALA A 302 1.63 17.66 -4.82
N LEU A 303 1.04 16.52 -5.23
CA LEU A 303 0.87 15.36 -4.36
C LEU A 303 2.20 14.69 -4.02
N SER A 304 3.09 14.52 -5.01
CA SER A 304 4.43 13.97 -4.77
C SER A 304 5.28 14.87 -3.88
N ASN A 305 5.14 16.20 -4.00
CA ASN A 305 5.85 17.14 -3.13
C ASN A 305 5.34 17.07 -1.68
N LEU A 306 4.02 17.12 -1.47
CA LEU A 306 3.40 16.99 -0.15
C LEU A 306 3.81 15.67 0.53
N THR A 307 3.63 14.54 -0.16
CA THR A 307 3.91 13.21 0.42
C THR A 307 5.40 13.04 0.72
N SER A 308 6.29 13.49 -0.17
CA SER A 308 7.74 13.46 0.08
C SER A 308 8.12 14.34 1.28
N TRP A 309 7.57 15.56 1.36
CA TRP A 309 7.81 16.45 2.48
C TRP A 309 7.32 15.85 3.81
N SER A 310 6.15 15.22 3.81
CA SER A 310 5.57 14.59 5.00
C SER A 310 6.46 13.48 5.57
N VAL A 311 7.01 12.62 4.70
CA VAL A 311 7.96 11.58 5.09
C VAL A 311 9.25 12.17 5.62
N ILE A 312 9.82 13.18 4.94
CA ILE A 312 11.07 13.83 5.38
C ILE A 312 10.88 14.50 6.74
N GLN A 313 9.78 15.20 6.97
CA GLN A 313 9.49 15.85 8.25
C GLN A 313 9.27 14.86 9.39
N SER A 314 8.73 13.68 9.07
CA SER A 314 8.46 12.64 10.06
C SER A 314 9.59 11.62 10.17
N ALA A 315 10.73 11.85 9.50
CA ALA A 315 11.77 10.84 9.36
C ALA A 315 12.39 10.40 10.69
N ASP A 316 12.57 11.31 11.64
CA ASP A 316 13.10 10.96 12.97
C ASP A 316 12.07 10.12 13.74
N ARG A 317 10.79 10.52 13.73
CA ARG A 317 9.69 9.74 14.33
C ARG A 317 9.59 8.33 13.73
N ILE A 318 9.69 8.21 12.41
CA ILE A 318 9.65 6.91 11.71
C ILE A 318 10.88 6.06 12.08
N ARG A 319 12.07 6.66 12.13
CA ARG A 319 13.31 5.95 12.50
C ARG A 319 13.26 5.43 13.94
N ASP A 320 12.80 6.26 14.86
CA ASP A 320 12.65 5.90 16.27
C ASP A 320 11.56 4.84 16.44
N GLY A 321 10.40 5.02 15.81
CA GLY A 321 9.26 4.10 15.89
C GLY A 321 9.53 2.72 15.27
N LEU A 322 10.36 2.63 14.23
CA LEU A 322 10.78 1.37 13.62
C LEU A 322 12.10 0.83 14.19
N ASP A 323 12.66 1.47 15.21
CA ASP A 323 13.95 1.09 15.81
C ASP A 323 15.06 0.85 14.76
N LEU A 324 15.18 1.75 13.77
CA LEU A 324 16.08 1.52 12.63
C LEU A 324 17.56 1.72 12.95
N GLY A 325 17.89 2.35 14.08
CA GLY A 325 19.26 2.70 14.48
C GLY A 325 19.95 3.69 13.52
N GLY A 326 20.83 4.53 14.07
CA GLY A 326 21.73 5.40 13.28
C GLY A 326 21.13 6.73 12.80
N ARG A 327 21.95 7.80 12.87
CA ARG A 327 21.65 9.09 12.24
C ARG A 327 22.20 9.08 10.82
N PHE A 328 21.37 8.82 9.82
CA PHE A 328 21.70 9.20 8.45
C PHE A 328 21.46 10.72 8.30
N PRO A 329 22.42 11.49 7.76
CA PRO A 329 22.16 12.89 7.48
C PRO A 329 20.98 12.99 6.51
N LEU A 330 19.90 13.64 6.93
CA LEU A 330 18.76 13.91 6.06
C LEU A 330 19.27 14.64 4.80
N PRO A 331 18.86 14.24 3.60
CA PRO A 331 19.09 15.06 2.41
C PRO A 331 18.50 16.45 2.67
N ARG A 332 19.25 17.50 2.34
CA ARG A 332 18.77 18.88 2.51
C ARG A 332 17.41 19.02 1.81
N PRO A 333 16.42 19.70 2.41
CA PRO A 333 15.09 19.81 1.84
C PRO A 333 15.16 20.34 0.40
N TRP A 334 14.40 19.73 -0.50
CA TRP A 334 14.24 20.17 -1.88
C TRP A 334 13.59 21.56 -1.90
N GLN A 335 14.39 22.62 -1.97
CA GLN A 335 13.93 24.02 -1.91
C GLN A 335 13.31 24.53 -3.22
N THR A 336 13.00 23.67 -4.20
CA THR A 336 12.52 24.19 -5.51
C THR A 336 11.52 23.25 -6.16
N ILE A 337 10.26 23.68 -6.16
CA ILE A 337 9.22 23.20 -7.08
C ILE A 337 9.51 23.85 -8.43
N TRP A 338 9.95 23.06 -9.42
CA TRP A 338 10.07 23.54 -10.80
C TRP A 338 8.72 23.38 -11.49
N VAL A 339 7.87 24.41 -11.42
CA VAL A 339 6.75 24.52 -12.36
C VAL A 339 7.34 25.04 -13.67
N ARG A 340 7.40 24.21 -14.71
CA ARG A 340 7.67 24.72 -16.05
C ARG A 340 6.49 25.60 -16.47
N PRO A 341 6.70 26.85 -16.88
CA PRO A 341 5.66 27.60 -17.56
C PRO A 341 5.22 26.84 -18.82
N SER A 342 3.92 26.73 -19.04
CA SER A 342 3.35 26.20 -20.28
C SER A 342 3.97 26.91 -21.50
N PRO A 343 4.34 26.18 -22.57
CA PRO A 343 5.01 26.76 -23.71
C PRO A 343 3.97 27.45 -24.61
N LEU A 344 3.68 28.72 -24.34
CA LEU A 344 3.03 29.60 -25.30
C LEU A 344 3.87 30.88 -25.48
N SER A 345 4.31 31.05 -26.72
CA SER A 345 5.01 32.20 -27.35
C SER A 345 6.55 32.28 -27.27
N LEU A 346 7.15 32.12 -28.46
CA LEU A 346 8.56 32.20 -28.94
C LEU A 346 9.13 33.65 -28.92
N PRO A 347 10.33 33.95 -29.48
CA PRO A 347 11.62 33.23 -29.54
C PRO A 347 12.82 34.11 -29.07
N GLY A 348 13.96 33.47 -28.79
CA GLY A 348 15.27 34.07 -29.03
C GLY A 348 16.00 34.65 -27.81
N LYS A 349 16.87 33.82 -27.22
CA LYS A 349 18.27 34.10 -26.82
C LYS A 349 18.72 33.00 -25.86
N VAL A 350 19.65 32.16 -26.30
CA VAL A 350 20.34 31.19 -25.44
C VAL A 350 21.32 31.99 -24.58
N ALA A 351 20.96 32.28 -23.34
CA ALA A 351 21.90 32.76 -22.33
C ALA A 351 22.55 31.53 -21.68
N SER A 352 23.85 31.33 -21.90
CA SER A 352 24.61 30.32 -21.16
C SER A 352 24.87 30.83 -19.74
N ILE A 353 24.25 30.20 -18.74
CA ILE A 353 24.57 30.43 -17.33
C ILE A 353 25.61 29.38 -16.92
N ARG A 354 26.82 29.82 -16.55
CA ARG A 354 27.83 28.96 -15.91
C ARG A 354 27.38 28.63 -14.49
N CYS A 355 27.02 27.37 -14.23
CA CYS A 355 26.87 26.86 -12.88
C CYS A 355 28.23 26.52 -12.27
N SER A 356 28.53 27.12 -11.12
CA SER A 356 29.70 26.79 -10.29
C SER A 356 29.49 25.46 -9.57
N ARG A 357 30.36 24.49 -9.87
CA ARG A 357 30.73 23.27 -9.14
C ARG A 357 29.65 22.68 -8.20
N HIS A 358 28.84 21.75 -8.70
CA HIS A 358 28.28 20.60 -7.97
C HIS A 358 28.18 19.42 -8.97
N PHE A 359 28.48 18.20 -8.52
CA PHE A 359 28.57 16.98 -9.35
C PHE A 359 27.28 16.73 -10.15
N PRO A 360 27.32 16.60 -11.49
CA PRO A 360 26.14 16.26 -12.26
C PRO A 360 25.98 14.74 -12.42
N VAL A 361 24.80 14.22 -12.07
CA VAL A 361 24.25 13.04 -12.76
C VAL A 361 23.74 13.56 -14.11
N VAL A 362 24.41 13.18 -15.19
CA VAL A 362 24.03 13.60 -16.55
C VAL A 362 23.01 12.59 -17.11
N TYR A 363 21.75 13.00 -17.23
CA TYR A 363 20.76 12.26 -18.00
C TYR A 363 20.83 12.70 -19.46
N SER A 364 21.30 11.82 -20.36
CA SER A 364 21.23 12.07 -21.80
C SER A 364 20.11 11.24 -22.43
N TRP A 365 19.10 11.90 -22.99
CA TRP A 365 18.10 11.27 -23.84
C TRP A 365 18.59 11.32 -25.29
N ARG A 366 18.92 10.15 -25.88
CA ARG A 366 19.06 10.04 -27.34
C ARG A 366 17.75 9.52 -27.90
N ARG A 367 17.07 10.34 -28.71
CA ARG A 367 15.97 9.88 -29.56
C ARG A 367 16.54 8.97 -30.66
N SER A 368 16.16 7.70 -30.65
CA SER A 368 16.25 6.80 -31.81
C SER A 368 14.83 6.41 -32.20
N PRO A 369 14.49 6.29 -33.49
CA PRO A 369 13.10 6.10 -33.93
C PRO A 369 12.47 4.74 -33.57
N LYS A 370 13.17 3.81 -32.91
CA LYS A 370 12.69 2.42 -32.76
C LYS A 370 12.90 1.73 -31.40
N CYS A 371 13.44 2.37 -30.37
CA CYS A 371 13.43 1.83 -28.99
C CYS A 371 13.86 2.92 -27.99
N CYS A 372 13.15 3.03 -26.86
CA CYS A 372 13.63 3.75 -25.67
C CYS A 372 14.33 2.75 -24.75
N THR A 373 15.63 2.90 -24.57
CA THR A 373 16.41 2.13 -23.59
C THR A 373 16.92 3.09 -22.52
N LEU A 374 16.55 2.84 -21.27
CA LEU A 374 17.09 3.56 -20.11
C LEU A 374 18.41 2.90 -19.73
N LEU A 375 19.53 3.60 -19.94
CA LEU A 375 20.85 3.17 -19.48
C LEU A 375 21.21 3.93 -18.20
N MET A 376 21.20 3.22 -17.07
CA MET A 376 21.80 3.70 -15.82
C MET A 376 23.24 3.21 -15.74
N THR A 377 24.19 4.13 -15.64
CA THR A 377 25.58 3.81 -15.29
C THR A 377 25.90 4.42 -13.93
N CYS A 378 26.04 3.56 -12.92
CA CYS A 378 26.65 3.94 -11.64
C CYS A 378 28.18 3.83 -11.77
N SER A 379 28.87 4.97 -11.87
CA SER A 379 30.33 4.98 -11.70
C SER A 379 30.64 5.00 -10.21
N ASN A 380 31.03 3.84 -9.65
CA ASN A 380 31.97 3.73 -8.52
C ASN A 380 32.12 2.27 -8.07
N TYR A 381 32.83 1.45 -8.85
CA TYR A 381 33.65 0.33 -8.36
C TYR A 381 34.77 0.08 -9.38
N PRO A 382 36.04 -0.14 -8.95
CA PRO A 382 37.11 -0.48 -9.86
C PRO A 382 36.96 -1.93 -10.33
N CYS A 383 36.70 -2.14 -11.63
CA CYS A 383 36.86 -3.45 -12.25
C CYS A 383 38.35 -3.86 -12.21
N ARG A 384 38.70 -4.84 -11.37
CA ARG A 384 39.94 -5.60 -11.56
C ARG A 384 39.72 -6.58 -12.72
N SER A 385 40.52 -6.45 -13.78
CA SER A 385 40.60 -7.49 -14.80
C SER A 385 41.35 -8.70 -14.21
N ILE A 386 40.71 -9.85 -14.22
CA ILE A 386 41.41 -11.14 -14.15
C ILE A 386 41.51 -11.63 -15.59
N ARG A 387 42.74 -11.95 -16.02
CA ARG A 387 43.02 -12.64 -17.29
C ARG A 387 42.61 -14.10 -17.21
#